data_AF-A0A328NMD2-F1
#
_entry.id   AF-A0A328NMD2-F1
#
_cell.length_a   1.000
_cell.length_b   1.000
_cell.length_c   1.000
_cell.angle_alpha   90.00
_cell.angle_beta   90.00
_cell.angle_gamma   90.00
#
_symmetry.space_group_name_H-M   'P 1'
#
loop_
_entity.id
_entity.type
_entity.pdbx_description
1 polymer ?
#
loop_
_entity_poly.entity_id
_entity_poly.type
_entity_poly.pdbx_seq_one_letter_code
_entity_poly.pdbx_strand_id
1 'polypeptide(L)'
;MSMRQILGSLACGAVLLTGVSACSDKPAEKPQTNNAGNTDKTNGGTETPADLLKLGLEQGQAGNFDAAKATFEKLLDAEADNKFAWFNLGYIAQSRNQADEAISNYDKALEADANYKPALYNKAIALEGKAPTTAIDIYRKIVSIDNKSSTAYLRLGMMLSQSGEDAAARDAFKTAIRLDKGLTSAVPAKYRPTPTARSSTPAGR
;
A
#
# COMPACT_ATOMS: atom_id res chain seq x y z
N MET A 1 42.88 5.56 38.79
CA MET A 1 41.99 5.19 39.91
C MET A 1 40.56 5.41 39.42
N SER A 2 39.79 4.33 39.23
CA SER A 2 38.75 3.81 40.17
C SER A 2 37.52 4.74 40.26
N MET A 3 36.26 4.29 40.19
CA MET A 3 35.65 2.93 40.16
C MET A 3 34.23 3.07 39.52
N ARG A 4 33.72 2.17 38.67
CA ARG A 4 32.65 1.14 38.96
C ARG A 4 31.72 1.48 40.15
N GLN A 5 30.39 1.26 40.17
CA GLN A 5 29.38 0.53 39.34
C GLN A 5 27.98 1.13 39.64
N ILE A 6 26.88 0.84 38.92
CA ILE A 6 25.79 -0.16 39.20
C ILE A 6 24.80 0.00 38.00
N LEU A 7 24.48 -0.94 37.11
CA LEU A 7 23.86 -2.29 37.19
C LEU A 7 22.39 -2.32 37.65
N GLY A 8 21.47 -2.35 36.67
CA GLY A 8 20.07 -2.80 36.82
C GLY A 8 19.83 -4.05 35.96
N SER A 9 19.25 -5.09 36.56
CA SER A 9 19.42 -6.50 36.13
C SER A 9 18.62 -6.94 34.89
N LEU A 10 19.29 -7.66 33.97
CA LEU A 10 18.66 -8.74 33.21
C LEU A 10 18.49 -9.96 34.13
N ALA A 11 17.40 -10.73 33.94
CA ALA A 11 17.22 -12.03 34.55
C ALA A 11 16.63 -13.04 33.54
N CYS A 12 17.50 -13.80 32.89
CA CYS A 12 17.18 -15.11 32.33
C CYS A 12 18.29 -16.06 32.76
N GLY A 13 17.98 -16.95 33.70
CA GLY A 13 18.94 -17.89 34.25
C GLY A 13 19.28 -19.00 33.27
N ALA A 14 20.57 -19.30 33.13
CA ALA A 14 21.03 -20.55 32.56
C ALA A 14 21.15 -21.60 33.67
N VAL A 15 20.83 -22.87 33.35
CA VAL A 15 21.23 -24.03 34.15
C VAL A 15 22.19 -24.88 33.30
N LEU A 16 23.35 -25.19 33.87
CA LEU A 16 24.44 -25.97 33.27
C LEU A 16 24.37 -27.45 33.71
N LEU A 17 25.36 -28.23 33.22
CA LEU A 17 25.77 -29.65 33.50
C LEU A 17 25.48 -30.56 32.27
N THR A 18 26.39 -31.33 31.63
CA THR A 18 27.87 -31.52 31.57
C THR A 18 28.19 -32.17 30.18
N GLY A 19 29.42 -32.33 29.66
CA GLY A 19 30.76 -31.85 30.03
C GLY A 19 31.90 -32.85 29.70
N VAL A 20 32.98 -32.42 29.01
CA VAL A 20 34.27 -33.15 28.72
C VAL A 20 34.15 -34.31 27.66
N SER A 21 35.17 -34.74 26.89
CA SER A 21 36.25 -34.11 26.06
C SER A 21 36.98 -35.22 25.24
N ALA A 22 37.77 -34.83 24.21
CA ALA A 22 38.90 -35.55 23.58
C ALA A 22 38.72 -36.68 22.50
N CYS A 23 39.14 -36.33 21.26
CA CYS A 23 40.11 -36.98 20.35
C CYS A 23 40.08 -38.48 19.90
N SER A 24 39.85 -38.66 18.58
CA SER A 24 40.72 -39.33 17.57
C SER A 24 40.79 -40.87 17.32
N ASP A 25 40.79 -41.18 15.99
CA ASP A 25 41.41 -42.30 15.22
C ASP A 25 40.75 -43.71 15.03
N LYS A 26 40.15 -43.92 13.82
CA LYS A 26 40.29 -45.03 12.79
C LYS A 26 40.16 -46.55 13.16
N PRO A 27 39.99 -47.49 12.19
CA PRO A 27 39.38 -47.49 10.83
C PRO A 27 38.45 -48.72 10.50
N ALA A 28 37.95 -48.81 9.23
CA ALA A 28 37.25 -49.97 8.58
C ALA A 28 35.81 -50.32 9.07
N GLU A 29 34.88 -50.96 8.34
CA GLU A 29 34.84 -51.61 7.00
C GLU A 29 33.41 -51.49 6.35
N LYS A 30 33.22 -51.94 5.09
CA LYS A 30 31.93 -52.06 4.32
C LYS A 30 31.23 -53.42 4.63
N PRO A 31 29.96 -53.74 4.21
CA PRO A 31 29.20 -53.21 3.05
C PRO A 31 27.66 -53.00 3.19
N GLN A 32 27.13 -52.31 2.17
CA GLN A 32 25.77 -52.38 1.55
C GLN A 32 24.55 -52.87 2.36
N THR A 33 23.55 -51.99 2.49
CA THR A 33 22.18 -52.31 2.00
C THR A 33 21.61 -51.13 1.20
N ASN A 34 20.71 -51.46 0.27
CA ASN A 34 20.13 -50.49 -0.65
C ASN A 34 19.05 -49.65 0.03
N ASN A 35 18.92 -48.38 -0.36
CA ASN A 35 17.59 -47.82 -0.56
C ASN A 35 17.57 -46.78 -1.67
N ALA A 36 16.73 -47.02 -2.67
CA ALA A 36 16.38 -46.04 -3.68
C ALA A 36 15.52 -44.95 -3.02
N GLY A 37 15.74 -43.69 -3.39
CA GLY A 37 15.06 -42.58 -2.72
C GLY A 37 15.68 -41.23 -3.03
N ASN A 38 16.02 -40.98 -4.31
CA ASN A 38 16.31 -39.63 -4.76
C ASN A 38 15.02 -38.79 -4.65
N THR A 39 14.78 -38.21 -3.48
CA THR A 39 13.74 -37.19 -3.32
C THR A 39 14.33 -35.84 -3.67
N ASP A 40 14.58 -35.65 -4.97
CA ASP A 40 14.49 -34.34 -5.57
C ASP A 40 13.14 -33.74 -5.17
N LYS A 41 13.15 -32.81 -4.22
CA LYS A 41 11.96 -32.03 -3.84
C LYS A 41 11.79 -30.87 -4.82
N THR A 42 11.64 -31.21 -6.10
CA THR A 42 10.78 -30.47 -7.01
C THR A 42 9.35 -30.54 -6.47
N ASN A 43 9.06 -29.70 -5.46
CA ASN A 43 7.71 -29.51 -4.97
C ASN A 43 6.96 -28.65 -5.99
N GLY A 44 6.71 -29.23 -7.16
CA GLY A 44 6.02 -28.65 -8.31
C GLY A 44 4.53 -28.51 -8.07
N GLY A 45 4.15 -27.94 -6.92
CA GLY A 45 2.87 -27.26 -6.80
C GLY A 45 2.92 -26.05 -7.73
N THR A 46 2.17 -26.10 -8.83
CA THR A 46 1.98 -24.95 -9.70
C THR A 46 1.33 -23.84 -8.88
N GLU A 47 2.11 -22.83 -8.49
CA GLU A 47 1.60 -21.62 -7.85
C GLU A 47 0.50 -21.04 -8.74
N THR A 48 -0.75 -21.07 -8.27
CA THR A 48 -1.87 -20.57 -9.06
C THR A 48 -1.79 -19.04 -9.16
N PRO A 49 -2.44 -18.40 -10.14
CA PRO A 49 -2.54 -16.95 -10.17
C PRO A 49 -3.05 -16.33 -8.86
N ALA A 50 -3.95 -17.03 -8.15
CA ALA A 50 -4.43 -16.63 -6.84
C ALA A 50 -3.35 -16.73 -5.74
N ASP A 51 -2.51 -17.76 -5.76
CA ASP A 51 -1.38 -17.92 -4.83
C ASP A 51 -0.30 -16.85 -5.07
N LEU A 52 0.01 -16.57 -6.34
CA LEU A 52 0.94 -15.50 -6.74
C LEU A 52 0.42 -14.12 -6.31
N LEU A 53 -0.86 -13.83 -6.53
CA LEU A 53 -1.48 -12.59 -6.07
C LEU A 53 -1.37 -12.44 -4.54
N LYS A 54 -1.70 -13.50 -3.80
CA LYS A 54 -1.58 -13.51 -2.34
C LYS A 54 -0.15 -13.29 -1.87
N LEU A 55 0.82 -14.03 -2.44
CA LEU A 55 2.23 -13.94 -2.08
C LEU A 55 2.81 -12.54 -2.35
N GLY A 56 2.50 -11.95 -3.52
CA GLY A 56 2.94 -10.60 -3.87
C GLY A 56 2.37 -9.53 -2.92
N LEU A 57 1.12 -9.69 -2.48
CA LEU A 57 0.49 -8.81 -1.49
C LEU A 57 1.15 -8.95 -0.11
N GLU A 58 1.43 -10.17 0.35
CA GLU A 58 2.12 -10.43 1.63
C GLU A 58 3.55 -9.85 1.62
N GLN A 59 4.30 -10.04 0.54
CA GLN A 59 5.63 -9.44 0.34
C GLN A 59 5.57 -7.91 0.33
N GLY A 60 4.57 -7.32 -0.34
CA GLY A 60 4.35 -5.88 -0.39
C GLY A 60 4.02 -5.29 1.00
N GLN A 61 3.19 -5.98 1.79
CA GLN A 61 2.88 -5.59 3.18
C GLN A 61 4.11 -5.69 4.09
N ALA A 62 5.00 -6.67 3.86
CA ALA A 62 6.28 -6.79 4.55
C ALA A 62 7.34 -5.76 4.09
N GLY A 63 7.04 -4.90 3.10
CA GLY A 63 7.99 -3.93 2.52
C GLY A 63 9.02 -4.53 1.56
N ASN A 64 8.92 -5.82 1.24
CA ASN A 64 9.83 -6.54 0.35
C ASN A 64 9.49 -6.26 -1.13
N PHE A 65 9.56 -4.99 -1.54
CA PHE A 65 9.02 -4.53 -2.82
C PHE A 65 9.67 -5.16 -4.06
N ASP A 66 10.95 -5.57 -4.03
CA ASP A 66 11.57 -6.28 -5.15
C ASP A 66 11.03 -7.70 -5.32
N ALA A 67 10.79 -8.41 -4.21
CA ALA A 67 10.15 -9.72 -4.24
C ALA A 67 8.69 -9.58 -4.70
N ALA A 68 7.95 -8.61 -4.16
CA ALA A 68 6.58 -8.33 -4.55
C ALA A 68 6.47 -8.02 -6.06
N LYS A 69 7.36 -7.17 -6.58
CA LYS A 69 7.46 -6.86 -8.01
C LYS A 69 7.66 -8.12 -8.84
N ALA A 70 8.67 -8.95 -8.53
CA ALA A 70 8.94 -10.18 -9.27
C ALA A 70 7.75 -11.17 -9.22
N THR A 71 7.06 -11.27 -8.08
CA THR A 71 5.87 -12.11 -7.95
C THR A 71 4.68 -11.58 -8.78
N PHE A 72 4.47 -10.26 -8.85
CA PHE A 72 3.44 -9.67 -9.71
C PHE A 72 3.79 -9.77 -11.20
N GLU A 73 5.06 -9.69 -11.58
CA GLU A 73 5.50 -9.95 -12.96
C GLU A 73 5.23 -11.41 -13.36
N LYS A 74 5.56 -12.38 -12.49
CA LYS A 74 5.21 -13.80 -12.69
C LYS A 74 3.70 -14.06 -12.75
N LEU A 75 2.90 -13.29 -12.01
CA LEU A 75 1.43 -13.34 -12.14
C LEU A 75 0.96 -12.86 -13.51
N LEU A 76 1.58 -11.81 -14.06
CA LEU A 76 1.26 -11.28 -15.39
C LEU A 76 1.70 -12.21 -16.53
N ASP A 77 2.73 -13.05 -16.32
CA ASP A 77 3.07 -14.14 -17.27
C ASP A 77 1.93 -15.17 -17.40
N ALA A 78 1.09 -15.33 -16.36
CA ALA A 78 -0.06 -16.24 -16.35
C ALA A 78 -1.40 -15.55 -16.70
N GLU A 79 -1.59 -14.31 -16.25
CA GLU A 79 -2.80 -13.49 -16.41
C GLU A 79 -2.41 -12.05 -16.82
N ALA A 80 -2.14 -11.84 -18.12
CA ALA A 80 -1.60 -10.57 -18.63
C ALA A 80 -2.51 -9.33 -18.39
N ASP A 81 -3.81 -9.53 -18.15
CA ASP A 81 -4.80 -8.50 -17.83
C ASP A 81 -5.15 -8.44 -16.32
N ASN A 82 -4.37 -9.08 -15.44
CA ASN A 82 -4.63 -9.05 -14.01
C ASN A 82 -4.46 -7.62 -13.43
N LYS A 83 -5.58 -6.91 -13.28
CA LYS A 83 -5.63 -5.54 -12.74
C LYS A 83 -5.02 -5.38 -11.35
N PHE A 84 -5.02 -6.43 -10.53
CA PHE A 84 -4.43 -6.36 -9.19
C PHE A 84 -2.91 -6.37 -9.26
N ALA A 85 -2.31 -7.21 -10.12
CA ALA A 85 -0.88 -7.20 -10.38
C ALA A 85 -0.42 -5.85 -10.91
N TRP A 86 -1.05 -5.35 -11.98
CA TRP A 86 -0.76 -4.05 -12.56
C TRP A 86 -0.90 -2.89 -11.55
N PHE A 87 -1.96 -2.87 -10.75
CA PHE A 87 -2.12 -1.87 -9.69
C PHE A 87 -1.01 -1.90 -8.65
N ASN A 88 -0.60 -3.08 -8.17
CA ASN A 88 0.45 -3.18 -7.17
C ASN A 88 1.83 -2.85 -7.74
N LEU A 89 2.11 -3.18 -9.01
CA LEU A 89 3.30 -2.68 -9.71
C LEU A 89 3.30 -1.15 -9.81
N GLY A 90 2.14 -0.53 -10.09
CA GLY A 90 1.98 0.93 -10.07
C GLY A 90 2.24 1.55 -8.69
N TYR A 91 1.77 0.89 -7.62
CA TYR A 91 2.04 1.31 -6.24
C TYR A 91 3.52 1.18 -5.86
N ILE A 92 4.19 0.10 -6.25
CA ILE A 92 5.64 -0.10 -6.04
C ILE A 92 6.46 0.94 -6.80
N ALA A 93 6.13 1.23 -8.06
CA ALA A 93 6.79 2.28 -8.83
C ALA A 93 6.58 3.66 -8.17
N GLN A 94 5.37 3.96 -7.68
CA GLN A 94 5.07 5.20 -6.98
C GLN A 94 5.87 5.34 -5.67
N SER A 95 6.02 4.26 -4.87
CA SER A 95 6.83 4.28 -3.64
C SER A 95 8.32 4.51 -3.90
N ARG A 96 8.79 4.24 -5.13
CA ARG A 96 10.15 4.50 -5.62
C ARG A 96 10.31 5.86 -6.31
N ASN A 97 9.27 6.71 -6.32
CA ASN A 97 9.20 7.98 -7.04
C ASN A 97 9.25 7.86 -8.58
N GLN A 98 8.97 6.66 -9.13
CA GLN A 98 8.94 6.38 -10.56
C GLN A 98 7.54 6.72 -11.13
N ALA A 99 7.18 8.01 -11.12
CA ALA A 99 5.81 8.47 -11.41
C ALA A 99 5.28 8.02 -12.78
N ASP A 100 6.10 8.02 -13.83
CA ASP A 100 5.69 7.67 -15.19
C ASP A 100 5.42 6.18 -15.36
N GLU A 101 6.24 5.33 -14.73
CA GLU A 101 6.03 3.89 -14.65
C GLU A 101 4.78 3.57 -13.80
N ALA A 102 4.57 4.30 -12.71
CA ALA A 102 3.36 4.16 -11.89
C ALA A 102 2.09 4.47 -12.70
N ILE A 103 2.08 5.57 -13.46
CA ILE A 103 0.96 5.94 -14.34
C ILE A 103 0.72 4.86 -15.39
N SER A 104 1.76 4.36 -16.06
CA SER A 104 1.67 3.29 -17.07
C SER A 104 1.07 2.01 -16.49
N ASN A 105 1.50 1.59 -15.30
CA ASN A 105 0.99 0.41 -14.62
C ASN A 105 -0.46 0.59 -14.13
N TYR A 106 -0.83 1.79 -13.65
CA TYR A 106 -2.22 2.09 -13.35
C TYR A 106 -3.10 2.12 -14.60
N ASP A 107 -2.58 2.56 -15.75
CA ASP A 107 -3.30 2.49 -17.01
C ASP A 107 -3.54 1.04 -17.46
N LYS A 108 -2.58 0.14 -17.32
CA LYS A 108 -2.79 -1.31 -17.54
C LYS A 108 -3.86 -1.90 -16.63
N ALA A 109 -3.92 -1.50 -15.37
CA ALA A 109 -5.00 -1.91 -14.47
C ALA A 109 -6.38 -1.36 -14.89
N LEU A 110 -6.42 -0.19 -15.54
CA LEU A 110 -7.65 0.46 -16.02
C LEU A 110 -8.07 0.01 -17.43
N GLU A 111 -7.17 -0.54 -18.23
CA GLU A 111 -7.50 -1.27 -19.46
C GLU A 111 -8.33 -2.53 -19.13
N ALA A 112 -7.95 -3.25 -18.07
CA ALA A 112 -8.66 -4.45 -17.59
C ALA A 112 -9.94 -4.14 -16.80
N ASP A 113 -9.98 -3.03 -16.05
CA ASP A 113 -11.21 -2.54 -15.40
C ASP A 113 -11.19 -1.01 -15.30
N ALA A 114 -11.86 -0.37 -16.25
CA ALA A 114 -11.92 1.09 -16.38
C ALA A 114 -12.50 1.81 -15.14
N ASN A 115 -13.19 1.09 -14.24
CA ASN A 115 -13.79 1.63 -13.03
C ASN A 115 -13.09 1.16 -11.75
N TYR A 116 -11.89 0.56 -11.85
CA TYR A 116 -11.10 0.12 -10.70
C TYR A 116 -10.61 1.32 -9.88
N LYS A 117 -11.43 1.71 -8.89
CA LYS A 117 -11.25 2.92 -8.06
C LYS A 117 -9.84 3.09 -7.46
N PRO A 118 -9.14 2.06 -6.97
CA PRO A 118 -7.77 2.22 -6.47
C PRO A 118 -6.78 2.72 -7.53
N ALA A 119 -6.83 2.17 -8.75
CA ALA A 119 -5.96 2.62 -9.85
C ALA A 119 -6.34 4.03 -10.33
N LEU A 120 -7.64 4.34 -10.45
CA LEU A 120 -8.10 5.71 -10.74
C LEU A 120 -7.53 6.71 -9.71
N TYR A 121 -7.68 6.43 -8.41
CA TYR A 121 -7.29 7.35 -7.35
C TYR A 121 -5.77 7.57 -7.29
N ASN A 122 -4.98 6.49 -7.36
CA ASN A 122 -3.52 6.62 -7.33
C ASN A 122 -2.93 7.21 -8.63
N LYS A 123 -3.54 6.94 -9.79
CA LYS A 123 -3.19 7.62 -11.05
C LYS A 123 -3.48 9.12 -10.96
N ALA A 124 -4.63 9.51 -10.41
CA ALA A 124 -4.96 10.93 -10.23
C ALA A 124 -3.92 11.63 -9.33
N ILE A 125 -3.51 11.01 -8.21
CA ILE A 125 -2.41 11.51 -7.35
C ILE A 125 -1.11 11.67 -8.14
N ALA A 126 -0.70 10.66 -8.91
CA ALA A 126 0.53 10.72 -9.72
C ALA A 126 0.49 11.84 -10.79
N LEU A 127 -0.71 12.24 -11.23
CA LEU A 127 -0.90 13.28 -12.24
C LEU A 127 -1.09 14.69 -11.67
N GLU A 128 -1.34 14.88 -10.36
CA GLU A 128 -1.63 16.22 -9.78
C GLU A 128 -0.59 17.28 -10.18
N GLY A 129 0.70 16.94 -10.13
CA GLY A 129 1.80 17.84 -10.52
C GLY A 129 2.20 17.81 -12.00
N LYS A 130 1.74 16.82 -12.78
CA LYS A 130 2.17 16.59 -14.18
C LYS A 130 1.10 16.94 -15.22
N ALA A 131 -0.16 16.61 -14.94
CA ALA A 131 -1.32 16.87 -15.80
C ALA A 131 -2.55 17.15 -14.90
N PRO A 132 -2.62 18.33 -14.26
CA PRO A 132 -3.66 18.64 -13.27
C PRO A 132 -5.07 18.59 -13.83
N THR A 133 -5.27 18.94 -15.11
CA THR A 133 -6.56 18.80 -15.80
C THR A 133 -7.02 17.35 -15.87
N THR A 134 -6.13 16.43 -16.28
CA THR A 134 -6.42 14.99 -16.31
C THR A 134 -6.65 14.42 -14.90
N ALA A 135 -5.94 14.92 -13.87
CA ALA A 135 -6.20 14.54 -12.49
C ALA A 135 -7.61 14.98 -12.04
N ILE A 136 -8.05 16.19 -12.39
CA ILE A 136 -9.42 16.68 -12.14
C ILE A 136 -10.45 15.76 -12.79
N ASP A 137 -10.27 15.39 -14.06
CA ASP A 137 -11.21 14.53 -14.79
C ASP A 137 -11.32 13.13 -14.15
N ILE A 138 -10.19 12.56 -13.71
CA ILE A 138 -10.20 11.28 -13.00
C ILE A 138 -10.89 11.40 -11.63
N TYR A 139 -10.65 12.48 -10.87
CA TYR A 139 -11.38 12.69 -9.61
C TYR A 139 -12.89 12.92 -9.84
N ARG A 140 -13.29 13.64 -10.90
CA ARG A 140 -14.70 13.77 -11.33
C ARG A 140 -15.30 12.39 -11.65
N LYS A 141 -14.56 11.50 -12.32
CA LYS A 141 -14.96 10.11 -12.57
C LYS A 141 -15.11 9.30 -11.27
N ILE A 142 -14.17 9.43 -10.32
CA ILE A 142 -14.25 8.70 -9.05
C ILE A 142 -15.51 9.08 -8.27
N VAL A 143 -15.84 10.38 -8.16
CA VAL A 143 -17.02 10.82 -7.41
C VAL A 143 -18.35 10.56 -8.13
N SER A 144 -18.34 10.31 -9.45
CA SER A 144 -19.53 9.84 -10.18
C SER A 144 -19.79 8.34 -9.98
N ILE A 145 -18.73 7.53 -9.83
CA ILE A 145 -18.83 6.10 -9.47
C ILE A 145 -19.15 5.94 -7.97
N ASP A 146 -18.57 6.77 -7.12
CA ASP A 146 -18.67 6.69 -5.66
C ASP A 146 -18.89 8.09 -5.04
N ASN A 147 -20.16 8.48 -4.96
CA ASN A 147 -20.59 9.75 -4.37
C ASN A 147 -20.42 9.82 -2.84
N LYS A 148 -19.81 8.82 -2.20
CA LYS A 148 -19.47 8.78 -0.77
C LYS A 148 -17.98 8.91 -0.48
N SER A 149 -17.13 8.99 -1.51
CA SER A 149 -15.67 9.15 -1.34
C SER A 149 -15.29 10.57 -0.89
N SER A 150 -15.30 10.81 0.42
CA SER A 150 -14.95 12.10 1.04
C SER A 150 -13.54 12.58 0.66
N THR A 151 -12.59 11.66 0.53
CA THR A 151 -11.20 11.94 0.13
C THR A 151 -11.07 12.32 -1.34
N ALA A 152 -11.83 11.69 -2.25
CA ALA A 152 -11.86 12.10 -3.65
C ALA A 152 -12.48 13.50 -3.82
N TYR A 153 -13.54 13.83 -3.08
CA TYR A 153 -14.10 15.19 -3.04
C TYR A 153 -13.10 16.23 -2.48
N LEU A 154 -12.32 15.87 -1.44
CA LEU A 154 -11.28 16.75 -0.91
C LEU A 154 -10.19 17.03 -1.96
N ARG A 155 -9.67 15.98 -2.60
CA ARG A 155 -8.66 16.06 -3.66
C ARG A 155 -9.16 16.86 -4.87
N LEU A 156 -10.37 16.58 -5.33
CA LEU A 156 -11.05 17.34 -6.38
C LEU A 156 -11.15 18.83 -6.02
N GLY A 157 -11.59 19.17 -4.80
CA GLY A 157 -11.67 20.56 -4.34
C GLY A 157 -10.31 21.27 -4.33
N MET A 158 -9.23 20.58 -3.96
CA MET A 158 -7.87 21.13 -4.01
C MET A 158 -7.44 21.45 -5.44
N MET A 159 -7.64 20.51 -6.38
CA MET A 159 -7.28 20.70 -7.78
C MET A 159 -8.12 21.81 -8.45
N LEU A 160 -9.44 21.82 -8.26
CA LEU A 160 -10.32 22.88 -8.75
C LEU A 160 -9.91 24.26 -8.21
N SER A 161 -9.53 24.34 -6.93
CA SER A 161 -9.03 25.59 -6.33
C SER A 161 -7.70 26.05 -6.91
N GLN A 162 -6.83 25.15 -7.37
CA GLN A 162 -5.57 25.52 -8.02
C GLN A 162 -5.82 25.98 -9.46
N SER A 163 -6.81 25.40 -10.13
CA SER A 163 -7.25 25.80 -11.48
C SER A 163 -8.15 27.05 -11.52
N GLY A 164 -8.45 27.66 -10.37
CA GLY A 164 -9.30 28.87 -10.29
C GLY A 164 -10.81 28.61 -10.36
N GLU A 165 -11.26 27.35 -10.39
CA GLU A 165 -12.68 26.96 -10.35
C GLU A 165 -13.27 27.10 -8.92
N ASP A 166 -13.16 28.30 -8.33
CA ASP A 166 -13.45 28.60 -6.90
C ASP A 166 -14.88 28.24 -6.45
N ALA A 167 -15.85 28.21 -7.38
CA ALA A 167 -17.22 27.78 -7.12
C ALA A 167 -17.34 26.25 -7.02
N ALA A 168 -16.82 25.52 -8.01
CA ALA A 168 -16.81 24.06 -8.00
C ALA A 168 -15.95 23.50 -6.86
N ALA A 169 -14.85 24.19 -6.52
CA ALA A 169 -14.03 23.89 -5.35
C ALA A 169 -14.83 23.97 -4.05
N ARG A 170 -15.66 25.02 -3.85
CA ARG A 170 -16.56 25.14 -2.69
C ARG A 170 -17.51 23.95 -2.57
N ASP A 171 -18.15 23.55 -3.66
CA ASP A 171 -19.12 22.45 -3.62
C ASP A 171 -18.47 21.09 -3.36
N ALA A 172 -17.28 20.86 -3.91
CA ALA A 172 -16.46 19.68 -3.62
C ALA A 172 -16.04 19.63 -2.14
N PHE A 173 -15.48 20.72 -1.59
CA PHE A 173 -15.08 20.79 -0.18
C PHE A 173 -16.27 20.69 0.79
N LYS A 174 -17.40 21.35 0.48
CA LYS A 174 -18.65 21.23 1.23
C LYS A 174 -19.15 19.78 1.26
N THR A 175 -19.01 19.06 0.16
CA THR A 175 -19.37 17.64 0.08
C THR A 175 -18.40 16.76 0.85
N ALA A 176 -17.09 17.00 0.76
CA ALA A 176 -16.08 16.30 1.57
C ALA A 176 -16.38 16.42 3.07
N ILE A 177 -16.60 17.64 3.59
CA ILE A 177 -16.94 17.90 5.00
C ILE A 177 -18.29 17.29 5.41
N ARG A 178 -19.27 17.25 4.50
CA ARG A 178 -20.58 16.64 4.74
C ARG A 178 -20.48 15.12 4.91
N LEU A 179 -19.62 14.47 4.13
CA LEU A 179 -19.37 13.03 4.18
C LEU A 179 -18.48 12.64 5.36
N ASP A 180 -17.43 13.43 5.63
CA ASP A 180 -16.55 13.29 6.78
C ASP A 180 -16.18 14.65 7.37
N LYS A 181 -16.74 14.94 8.55
CA LYS A 181 -16.51 16.19 9.28
C LYS A 181 -15.06 16.35 9.73
N GLY A 182 -14.30 15.26 9.88
CA GLY A 182 -12.88 15.27 10.24
C GLY A 182 -12.01 16.00 9.21
N LEU A 183 -12.44 16.04 7.95
CA LEU A 183 -11.72 16.72 6.86
C LEU A 183 -11.78 18.26 6.94
N THR A 184 -12.55 18.85 7.87
CA THR A 184 -12.70 20.32 8.00
C THR A 184 -11.35 21.03 8.18
N SER A 185 -10.39 20.42 8.87
CA SER A 185 -9.02 20.95 9.04
C SER A 185 -8.19 20.87 7.75
N ALA A 186 -8.38 19.84 6.93
CA ALA A 186 -7.69 19.65 5.65
C ALA A 186 -8.20 20.58 4.54
N VAL A 187 -9.44 21.04 4.62
CA VAL A 187 -9.99 22.04 3.68
C VAL A 187 -9.33 23.42 3.90
N PRO A 188 -8.92 24.16 2.85
CA PRO A 188 -8.37 25.50 2.99
C PRO A 188 -9.35 26.48 3.64
N ALA A 189 -8.84 27.41 4.47
CA ALA A 189 -9.68 28.28 5.31
C ALA A 189 -10.77 29.06 4.54
N LYS A 190 -10.50 29.52 3.31
CA LYS A 190 -11.46 30.24 2.46
C LYS A 190 -12.67 29.41 1.99
N TYR A 191 -12.68 28.10 2.26
CA TYR A 191 -13.74 27.15 1.89
C TYR A 191 -14.37 26.44 3.10
N ARG A 192 -13.84 26.64 4.30
CA ARG A 192 -14.44 26.06 5.51
C ARG A 192 -15.78 26.74 5.78
N PRO A 193 -16.80 26.02 6.30
CA PRO A 193 -17.99 26.67 6.84
C PRO A 193 -17.58 27.67 7.91
N THR A 194 -18.01 28.92 7.80
CA THR A 194 -17.94 29.84 8.93
C THR A 194 -18.82 29.28 10.05
N PRO A 195 -18.37 29.33 11.32
CA PRO A 195 -19.26 29.10 12.44
C PRO A 195 -20.33 30.19 12.41
N THR A 196 -21.51 29.88 11.87
CA THR A 196 -22.67 30.75 12.00
C THR A 196 -22.89 30.95 13.49
N ALA A 197 -22.71 32.18 13.97
CA ALA A 197 -23.10 32.55 15.32
C ALA A 197 -24.52 32.02 15.53
N ARG A 198 -24.72 31.16 16.54
CA ARG A 198 -26.04 30.58 16.79
C ARG A 198 -27.00 31.75 16.90
N SER A 199 -28.03 31.78 16.06
CA SER A 199 -29.07 32.79 16.15
C SER A 199 -29.65 32.70 17.55
N SER A 200 -29.30 33.67 18.39
CA SER A 200 -29.89 33.86 19.69
C SER A 200 -31.32 34.29 19.46
N THR A 201 -32.22 33.32 19.27
CA THR A 201 -33.66 33.54 19.38
C THR A 201 -33.88 34.25 20.71
N PRO A 202 -34.34 35.51 20.74
CA PRO A 202 -34.68 36.14 21.99
C PRO A 202 -35.83 35.33 22.58
N ALA A 203 -35.64 34.78 23.77
CA ALA A 203 -36.74 34.15 24.51
C ALA A 203 -37.76 35.26 24.77
N GLY A 204 -38.89 35.20 24.06
CA GLY A 204 -39.86 36.27 24.01
C GLY A 204 -40.83 36.21 25.17
N ARG A 205 -40.77 37.25 26.02
CA ARG A 205 -41.73 37.65 27.06
C ARG A 205 -41.75 36.81 28.34
#